data_AF-A0A436BV96-F1
#
_entry.id   AF-A0A436BV96-F1
#
_cell.length_a   1.000
_cell.length_b   1.000
_cell.length_c   1.000
_cell.angle_alpha   90.00
_cell.angle_beta   90.00
_cell.angle_gamma   90.00
#
_symmetry.space_group_name_H-M   'P 1'
#
loop_
_entity.id
_entity.type
_entity.pdbx_description
1 polymer ?
#
loop_
_entity_poly.entity_id
_entity_poly.type
_entity_poly.pdbx_seq_one_letter_code
_entity_poly.pdbx_strand_id
1 'polypeptide(L)'
;WAWWRLEKSPLWLLPGLASIALFGFLLALVDTSAAGRAYAAYGGIYIVASLGWLWLVEGVRPDRWDLAGAALCIAGASVILLVPRGA
;
A
#
# COMPACT_ATOMS: atom_id res chain seq x y z
N TRP A 1 18.29 -4.91 -3.80
CA TRP A 1 18.21 -6.37 -3.99
C TRP A 1 19.03 -6.82 -5.19
N ALA A 2 18.80 -6.30 -6.40
CA ALA A 2 19.56 -6.70 -7.60
C ALA A 2 21.08 -6.40 -7.53
N TRP A 3 21.49 -5.22 -7.06
CA TRP A 3 22.92 -4.91 -6.90
C TRP A 3 23.60 -5.81 -5.85
N TRP A 4 23.00 -5.91 -4.66
CA TRP A 4 23.61 -6.59 -3.51
C TRP A 4 23.50 -8.12 -3.53
N ARG A 5 22.41 -8.69 -4.07
CA ARG A 5 22.17 -10.14 -4.09
C ARG A 5 22.33 -10.81 -5.45
N LEU A 6 22.37 -10.05 -6.55
CA LEU A 6 22.53 -10.60 -7.89
C LEU A 6 23.81 -10.11 -8.59
N GLU A 7 24.73 -9.45 -7.86
CA GLU A 7 26.00 -8.89 -8.36
C GLU A 7 25.86 -8.01 -9.62
N LYS A 8 24.65 -7.49 -9.86
CA LYS A 8 24.36 -6.61 -10.99
C LYS A 8 25.03 -5.25 -10.72
N SER A 9 25.45 -4.56 -11.78
CA SER A 9 26.11 -3.24 -11.66
C SER A 9 25.38 -2.27 -10.70
N PRO A 10 26.09 -1.46 -9.89
CA PRO A 10 25.49 -0.42 -9.05
C PRO A 10 24.58 0.54 -9.82
N LEU A 11 24.75 0.65 -11.14
CA LEU A 11 23.87 1.41 -12.03
C LEU A 11 22.40 0.96 -11.95
N TRP A 12 22.13 -0.27 -11.52
CA TRP A 12 20.77 -0.75 -11.23
C TRP A 12 20.09 -0.03 -10.06
N LEU A 13 20.83 0.72 -9.25
CA LEU A 13 20.26 1.59 -8.24
C LEU A 13 19.59 2.83 -8.86
N LEU A 14 20.04 3.29 -10.03
CA LEU A 14 19.47 4.46 -10.70
C LEU A 14 17.97 4.31 -11.02
N PRO A 15 17.48 3.23 -11.67
CA PRO A 15 16.05 3.06 -11.87
C PRO A 15 15.29 2.89 -10.56
N GLY A 16 15.91 2.28 -9.54
CA GLY A 16 15.31 2.16 -8.20
C GLY A 16 15.12 3.52 -7.52
N LEU A 17 16.16 4.35 -7.52
CA LEU A 17 16.14 5.72 -7.00
C LEU A 17 15.14 6.59 -7.77
N ALA A 18 15.14 6.50 -9.10
CA ALA A 18 14.18 7.22 -9.95
C ALA A 18 12.73 6.80 -9.63
N SER A 19 12.47 5.51 -9.47
CA SER A 19 11.14 5.00 -9.11
C SER A 19 10.70 5.47 -7.72
N ILE A 20 11.60 5.53 -6.74
CA ILE A 20 11.30 6.04 -5.38
C ILE A 20 11.03 7.54 -5.41
N ALA A 21 11.87 8.31 -6.10
CA ALA A 21 11.70 9.75 -6.25
C ALA A 21 10.38 10.09 -6.96
N LEU A 22 10.06 9.35 -8.04
CA LEU A 22 8.81 9.51 -8.77
C LEU A 22 7.60 9.15 -7.90
N PHE A 23 7.68 8.06 -7.13
CA PHE A 23 6.62 7.68 -6.19
C PHE A 23 6.38 8.77 -5.15
N GLY A 24 7.43 9.28 -4.51
CA GLY A 24 7.34 10.38 -3.55
C GLY A 24 6.78 11.67 -4.16
N PHE A 25 7.19 12.00 -5.39
CA PHE A 25 6.67 13.13 -6.14
C PHE A 25 5.17 13.00 -6.43
N LEU A 26 4.73 11.83 -6.90
CA LEU A 26 3.32 11.55 -7.16
C LEU A 26 2.48 11.63 -5.87
N LEU A 27 3.02 11.19 -4.74
CA LEU A 27 2.37 11.32 -3.43
C LEU A 27 2.24 12.78 -2.97
N ALA A 28 3.22 13.63 -3.29
CA ALA A 28 3.14 15.06 -3.00
C ALA A 28 2.07 15.78 -3.84
N LEU A 29 1.70 15.24 -5.00
CA LEU A 29 0.60 15.73 -5.84
C LEU A 29 -0.80 15.36 -5.30
N VAL A 30 -0.90 14.42 -4.36
CA VAL A 30 -2.19 14.01 -3.80
C VAL A 30 -2.68 15.10 -2.83
N ASP A 31 -3.65 15.88 -3.29
CA ASP A 31 -4.31 16.96 -2.55
C ASP A 31 -5.14 16.40 -1.39
N THR A 32 -4.47 16.04 -0.30
CA THR A 32 -5.08 15.58 0.94
C THR A 32 -4.51 16.40 2.10
N SER A 33 -5.39 16.90 2.97
CA SER A 33 -5.03 17.77 4.10
C SER A 33 -4.00 17.14 5.07
N ALA A 34 -3.77 15.83 4.98
CA ALA A 34 -2.65 15.14 5.60
C ALA A 34 -2.27 13.89 4.78
N ALA A 35 -1.04 13.86 4.25
CA ALA A 35 -0.50 12.72 3.49
C ALA A 35 -0.61 11.37 4.25
N GLY A 36 -0.53 11.40 5.58
CA GLY A 36 -0.73 10.23 6.44
C GLY A 36 -2.09 9.54 6.26
N ARG A 37 -3.15 10.29 5.93
CA ARG A 37 -4.50 9.72 5.70
C ARG A 37 -4.59 9.02 4.35
N ALA A 38 -3.92 9.55 3.34
CA ALA A 38 -3.83 8.91 2.03
C ALA A 38 -3.12 7.54 2.16
N TYR A 39 -2.00 7.48 2.91
CA TYR A 39 -1.31 6.21 3.18
C TYR A 39 -2.18 5.20 3.93
N ALA A 40 -2.98 5.65 4.90
CA ALA A 40 -3.92 4.78 5.60
C ALA A 40 -4.98 4.18 4.66
N ALA A 41 -5.49 4.97 3.71
CA ALA A 41 -6.40 4.49 2.67
C ALA A 41 -5.75 3.42 1.78
N TYR A 42 -4.55 3.70 1.28
CA TYR A 42 -3.81 2.77 0.43
C TYR A 42 -3.51 1.46 1.15
N GLY A 43 -3.15 1.51 2.43
CA GLY A 43 -2.92 0.31 3.24
C GLY A 43 -4.16 -0.59 3.32
N GLY A 44 -5.34 0.00 3.55
CA GLY A 44 -6.61 -0.75 3.57
C GLY A 44 -6.91 -1.42 2.23
N ILE A 45 -6.79 -0.69 1.12
CA ILE A 45 -7.01 -1.23 -0.23
C ILE A 45 -6.00 -2.33 -0.56
N TYR A 46 -4.74 -2.14 -0.17
CA TYR A 46 -3.66 -3.10 -0.41
C TYR A 46 -3.94 -4.45 0.26
N ILE A 47 -4.49 -4.46 1.47
CA ILE A 47 -4.84 -5.70 2.19
C ILE A 47 -5.93 -6.46 1.44
N VAL A 48 -6.98 -5.76 0.99
CA VAL A 48 -8.07 -6.39 0.21
C VAL A 48 -7.54 -6.95 -1.11
N ALA A 49 -6.70 -6.18 -1.82
CA ALA A 49 -6.11 -6.62 -3.08
C ALA A 49 -5.21 -7.84 -2.88
N SER A 50 -4.44 -7.89 -1.79
CA SER A 50 -3.57 -9.02 -1.45
C SER A 50 -4.37 -10.29 -1.16
N LEU A 51 -5.50 -10.19 -0.43
CA LEU A 51 -6.39 -11.35 -0.23
C LEU A 51 -7.10 -11.77 -1.51
N GLY A 52 -7.47 -10.83 -2.38
CA GLY A 52 -7.99 -11.12 -3.70
C GLY A 52 -6.99 -11.88 -4.57
N TRP A 53 -5.71 -11.51 -4.51
CA TRP A 53 -4.62 -12.20 -5.19
C TRP A 53 -4.41 -13.62 -4.65
N LEU A 54 -4.35 -13.75 -3.32
CA LEU A 54 -4.27 -15.05 -2.63
C LEU A 54 -5.37 -16.00 -3.12
N TRP A 55 -6.58 -15.47 -3.30
CA TRP A 55 -7.71 -16.27 -3.78
C TRP A 55 -7.65 -16.60 -5.27
N LEU A 56 -7.42 -15.58 -6.12
CA LEU A 56 -7.58 -15.69 -7.57
C LEU A 56 -6.35 -16.27 -8.27
N VAL A 57 -5.14 -15.93 -7.80
CA VAL A 57 -3.88 -16.32 -8.44
C VAL A 57 -3.26 -17.51 -7.72
N GLU A 58 -3.28 -17.51 -6.39
CA GLU A 58 -2.68 -18.60 -5.60
C GLU A 58 -3.69 -19.73 -5.31
N GLY A 59 -4.99 -19.52 -5.57
CA GLY A 59 -6.04 -20.53 -5.39
C GLY A 59 -6.36 -20.85 -3.94
N VAL A 60 -5.79 -20.10 -2.99
CA VAL A 60 -5.99 -20.29 -1.55
C VAL A 60 -7.19 -19.46 -1.13
N ARG A 61 -8.27 -20.12 -0.71
CA ARG A 61 -9.46 -19.41 -0.22
C ARG A 61 -9.12 -18.65 1.07
N PRO A 62 -9.38 -17.33 1.14
CA PRO A 62 -9.20 -16.57 2.36
C PRO A 62 -10.02 -17.20 3.47
N ASP A 63 -9.40 -17.38 4.63
CA ASP A 63 -10.10 -17.93 5.76
C ASP A 63 -10.97 -16.86 6.45
N ARG A 64 -11.75 -17.31 7.44
CA ARG A 64 -12.60 -16.42 8.25
C ARG A 64 -11.82 -15.37 9.03
N TRP A 65 -10.54 -15.62 9.34
CA TRP A 65 -9.67 -14.69 10.04
C TRP A 65 -9.07 -13.66 9.09
N ASP A 66 -8.72 -14.04 7.85
CA ASP A 66 -8.29 -13.16 6.77
C ASP A 66 -9.38 -12.13 6.47
N LEU A 67 -10.61 -12.59 6.33
CA LEU A 67 -11.77 -11.72 6.09
C LEU A 67 -12.03 -10.78 7.28
N ALA A 68 -11.91 -11.28 8.52
CA ALA A 68 -12.06 -10.44 9.72
C ALA A 68 -10.95 -9.39 9.84
N GLY A 69 -9.71 -9.76 9.52
CA GLY A 69 -8.56 -8.86 9.48
C GLY A 69 -8.73 -7.78 8.41
N ALA A 70 -9.14 -8.16 7.20
CA ALA A 70 -9.43 -7.20 6.14
C ALA A 70 -10.55 -6.24 6.53
N ALA A 71 -11.64 -6.74 7.13
CA ALA A 71 -12.73 -5.90 7.61
C ALA A 71 -12.25 -4.89 8.66
N LEU A 72 -11.39 -5.32 9.60
CA LEU A 72 -10.81 -4.43 10.62
C LEU A 72 -9.90 -3.36 10.00
N CYS A 73 -9.07 -3.72 9.03
CA CYS A 73 -8.19 -2.78 8.34
C CYS A 73 -8.97 -1.76 7.51
N ILE A 74 -10.02 -2.19 6.80
CA ILE A 74 -10.92 -1.29 6.07
C ILE A 74 -11.62 -0.36 7.07
N ALA A 75 -12.17 -0.88 8.16
CA ALA A 75 -12.84 -0.06 9.17
C ALA A 75 -11.89 0.99 9.77
N GLY A 76 -10.65 0.62 10.10
CA GLY A 76 -9.62 1.54 10.57
C GLY A 76 -9.29 2.63 9.54
N ALA A 77 -9.11 2.25 8.28
CA ALA A 77 -8.88 3.20 7.18
C ALA A 77 -10.09 4.15 6.99
N SER A 78 -11.31 3.63 7.06
CA SER A 78 -12.55 4.41 6.99
C SER A 78 -12.66 5.41 8.14
N VAL A 79 -12.31 5.02 9.37
CA VAL A 79 -12.27 5.94 10.53
C VAL A 79 -11.25 7.06 10.30
N ILE A 80 -10.07 6.74 9.78
CA ILE A 80 -9.02 7.74 9.52
C ILE A 80 -9.47 8.73 8.43
N LEU A 81 -10.16 8.26 7.40
CA LEU A 81 -10.63 9.07 6.27
C LEU A 81 -11.91 9.86 6.58
N LEU A 82 -12.95 9.18 7.05
CA LEU A 82 -14.32 9.67 7.04
C LEU A 82 -14.76 10.35 8.34
N VAL A 83 -14.04 10.17 9.45
CA VAL A 83 -14.43 10.82 10.71
C VAL A 83 -14.39 12.35 10.54
N PRO A 84 -15.53 13.04 10.75
CA PRO A 84 -15.59 14.49 10.73
C PRO A 84 -14.69 15.03 11.83
N ARG A 85 -13.78 15.92 11.44
CA ARG A 85 -12.95 16.67 12.39
C ARG A 85 -13.61 18.02 12.44
N GLY A 86 -14.34 18.25 13.53
CA GLY A 86 -15.02 19.53 13.76
C GLY A 86 -14.06 20.67 13.44
N ALA A 87 -14.57 21.61 12.65
CA ALA A 87 -13.88 22.87 12.35
C ALA A 87 -13.70 23.70 13.63
#